data_AF-A0A3N9XRD5-F1
#
_entry.id   AF-A0A3N9XRD5-F1
#
_cell.length_a   1.000
_cell.length_b   1.000
_cell.length_c   1.000
_cell.angle_alpha   90.00
_cell.angle_beta   90.00
_cell.angle_gamma   90.00
#
_symmetry.space_group_name_H-M   'P 1'
#
loop_
_entity.id
_entity.type
_entity.pdbx_description
1 polymer ?
#
loop_
_entity_poly.entity_id
_entity_poly.type
_entity_poly.pdbx_seq_one_letter_code
_entity_poly.pdbx_strand_id
1 'polypeptide(L)'
;MPDDGTQQALTDLVAGRSMGVLATIKRDGRPQLSTVLYSFDRNAGLIRVSVTDGRAKTANLRRDPRASFHVSSEDGWAYAVVEGRAELTPPATQLDDETVEELVALYRGLSGEHPDWDEYRQAMVDEGRIVLRLHVERLYGMPPRG
;
A
#
# COMPACT_ATOMS: atom_id res chain seq x y z
N MET A 1 -3.61 25.07 1.98
CA MET A 1 -4.37 23.81 1.91
C MET A 1 -5.00 23.78 0.53
N PRO A 2 -4.89 22.69 -0.24
CA PRO A 2 -5.65 22.56 -1.49
C PRO A 2 -7.14 22.73 -1.18
N ASP A 3 -7.91 23.31 -2.10
CA ASP A 3 -9.37 23.36 -1.95
C ASP A 3 -9.96 21.94 -1.88
N ASP A 4 -11.14 21.81 -1.28
CA ASP A 4 -11.80 20.52 -1.04
C ASP A 4 -12.02 19.73 -2.34
N GLY A 5 -12.25 20.43 -3.46
CA GLY A 5 -12.39 19.80 -4.78
C GLY A 5 -11.09 19.14 -5.26
N THR A 6 -9.96 19.81 -5.04
CA THR A 6 -8.63 19.24 -5.32
C THR A 6 -8.33 18.03 -4.45
N GLN A 7 -8.63 18.09 -3.15
CA GLN A 7 -8.46 16.94 -2.25
C GLN A 7 -9.31 15.74 -2.68
N GLN A 8 -10.55 15.99 -3.05
CA GLN A 8 -11.46 14.95 -3.54
C GLN A 8 -10.92 14.31 -4.82
N ALA A 9 -10.49 15.09 -5.81
CA ALA A 9 -9.95 14.58 -7.07
C ALA A 9 -8.67 13.75 -6.89
N LEU A 10 -7.78 14.16 -5.97
CA LEU A 10 -6.59 13.37 -5.63
C LEU A 10 -6.96 12.06 -4.92
N THR A 11 -7.94 12.08 -4.02
CA THR A 11 -8.43 10.89 -3.32
C THR A 11 -9.07 9.92 -4.30
N ASP A 12 -9.84 10.44 -5.27
CA ASP A 12 -10.43 9.67 -6.34
C ASP A 12 -9.38 9.01 -7.23
N LEU A 13 -8.29 9.72 -7.53
CA LEU A 13 -7.18 9.15 -8.28
C LEU A 13 -6.52 7.97 -7.53
N VAL A 14 -6.27 8.10 -6.22
CA VAL A 14 -5.71 6.99 -5.42
C VAL A 14 -6.70 5.83 -5.34
N ALA A 15 -8.00 6.07 -5.20
CA ALA A 15 -8.98 5.00 -5.12
C ALA A 15 -9.25 4.31 -6.47
N GLY A 16 -9.08 5.01 -7.58
CA GLY A 16 -9.35 4.50 -8.93
C GLY A 16 -8.21 3.67 -9.54
N ARG A 17 -7.13 3.43 -8.80
CA ARG A 17 -5.95 2.69 -9.25
C ARG A 17 -5.61 1.57 -8.27
N SER A 18 -4.88 0.58 -8.77
CA SER A 18 -4.46 -0.60 -8.01
C SER A 18 -2.94 -0.76 -7.95
N MET A 19 -2.19 0.14 -8.57
CA MET A 19 -0.72 0.12 -8.61
C MET A 19 -0.13 1.50 -8.34
N GLY A 20 0.95 1.55 -7.55
CA GLY A 20 1.64 2.78 -7.22
C GLY A 20 3.11 2.55 -6.90
N VAL A 21 3.84 3.63 -6.62
CA VAL A 21 5.25 3.62 -6.26
C VAL A 21 5.39 3.98 -4.78
N LEU A 22 5.86 3.00 -3.99
CA LEU A 22 6.23 3.20 -2.60
C LEU A 22 7.67 3.70 -2.51
N ALA A 23 7.87 4.82 -1.85
CA ALA A 23 9.16 5.38 -1.47
C ALA A 23 9.41 5.16 0.03
N THR A 24 10.53 4.50 0.35
CA THR A 24 11.03 4.29 1.73
C THR A 24 12.41 4.91 1.90
N ILE A 25 12.85 5.10 3.15
CA ILE A 25 14.13 5.77 3.44
C ILE A 25 15.21 4.73 3.72
N LYS A 26 16.28 4.69 2.92
CA LYS A 26 17.45 3.83 3.15
C LYS A 26 18.24 4.25 4.38
N ARG A 27 19.15 3.40 4.86
CA ARG A 27 20.03 3.70 6.02
C ARG A 27 20.90 4.94 5.78
N ASP A 28 21.26 5.20 4.52
CA ASP A 28 22.04 6.37 4.10
C ASP A 28 21.18 7.62 3.85
N GLY A 29 19.88 7.57 4.16
CA GLY A 29 18.94 8.69 3.98
C GLY A 29 18.37 8.83 2.56
N ARG A 30 18.88 8.10 1.56
CA ARG A 30 18.33 8.19 0.19
C ARG A 30 17.00 7.45 0.04
N PRO A 31 16.13 7.87 -0.88
CA PRO A 31 14.93 7.11 -1.21
C PRO A 31 15.25 5.73 -1.82
N GLN A 32 14.43 4.74 -1.47
CA GLN A 32 14.30 3.46 -2.18
C GLN A 32 12.88 3.37 -2.73
N LEU A 33 12.77 3.23 -4.05
CA LEU A 33 11.49 3.17 -4.75
C LEU A 33 11.15 1.74 -5.14
N SER A 34 9.87 1.38 -5.07
CA SER A 34 9.35 0.13 -5.61
C SER A 34 7.91 0.26 -6.08
N THR A 35 7.61 -0.33 -7.22
CA THR A 35 6.23 -0.50 -7.69
C THR A 35 5.54 -1.60 -6.89
N VAL A 36 4.31 -1.36 -6.46
CA VAL A 36 3.50 -2.31 -5.69
C VAL A 36 2.02 -2.24 -6.10
N LEU A 37 1.33 -3.37 -5.96
CA LEU A 37 -0.13 -3.39 -5.96
C LEU A 37 -0.63 -2.96 -4.57
N TYR A 38 -1.77 -2.27 -4.52
CA TYR A 38 -2.34 -1.78 -3.28
C TYR A 38 -3.86 -1.72 -3.32
N SER A 39 -4.49 -1.81 -2.15
CA SER A 39 -5.87 -1.36 -1.95
C SER A 39 -5.89 -0.07 -1.13
N PHE A 40 -6.94 0.73 -1.31
CA PHE A 40 -7.14 1.96 -0.56
C PHE A 40 -8.54 2.01 0.07
N ASP A 41 -8.56 2.12 1.39
CA ASP A 41 -9.75 2.34 2.18
C ASP A 41 -9.93 3.83 2.43
N ARG A 42 -10.90 4.43 1.72
CA ARG A 42 -11.21 5.88 1.81
C ARG A 42 -11.70 6.27 3.20
N ASN A 43 -12.47 5.41 3.86
CA ASN A 43 -13.09 5.74 5.13
C ASN A 43 -12.07 5.70 6.26
N ALA A 44 -11.15 4.73 6.21
CA ALA A 44 -10.06 4.63 7.18
C ALA A 44 -8.86 5.52 6.84
N GLY A 45 -8.76 6.05 5.61
CA GLY A 45 -7.57 6.75 5.14
C GLY A 45 -6.35 5.82 5.16
N LEU A 46 -6.49 4.62 4.60
CA LEU A 46 -5.52 3.54 4.77
C LEU A 46 -5.18 2.85 3.44
N ILE A 47 -3.90 2.85 3.08
CA ILE A 47 -3.36 2.06 1.97
C ILE A 47 -2.85 0.72 2.52
N ARG A 48 -3.22 -0.40 1.90
CA ARG A 48 -2.72 -1.73 2.26
C ARG A 48 -1.93 -2.35 1.11
N VAL A 49 -0.78 -2.94 1.44
CA VAL A 49 0.11 -3.60 0.48
C VAL A 49 0.59 -4.92 1.07
N SER A 50 0.48 -6.01 0.31
CA SER A 50 1.14 -7.28 0.66
C SER A 50 2.63 -7.17 0.33
N VAL A 51 3.49 -7.38 1.33
CA VAL A 51 4.95 -7.43 1.14
C VAL A 51 5.53 -8.66 1.85
N THR A 52 6.80 -8.96 1.59
CA THR A 52 7.53 -10.04 2.26
C THR A 52 8.53 -9.47 3.27
N ASP A 53 8.75 -10.17 4.39
CA ASP A 53 9.53 -9.62 5.49
C ASP A 53 11.00 -9.33 5.12
N GLY A 54 11.60 -10.20 4.31
CA GLY A 54 13.02 -10.10 3.90
C GLY A 54 13.35 -8.98 2.91
N ARG A 55 12.40 -8.14 2.49
CA ARG A 55 12.63 -7.13 1.44
C ARG A 55 13.23 -5.84 2.00
N ALA A 56 14.03 -5.16 1.19
CA ALA A 56 14.65 -3.87 1.54
C ALA A 56 13.65 -2.82 2.02
N LYS A 57 12.47 -2.73 1.38
CA LYS A 57 11.38 -1.81 1.78
C LYS A 57 10.88 -2.09 3.20
N THR A 58 10.74 -3.36 3.57
CA THR A 58 10.28 -3.77 4.92
C THR A 58 11.33 -3.44 5.97
N ALA A 59 12.61 -3.77 5.70
CA ALA A 59 13.71 -3.42 6.58
C ALA A 59 13.88 -1.89 6.74
N ASN A 60 13.57 -1.12 5.70
CA ASN A 60 13.55 0.34 5.77
C ASN A 60 12.41 0.82 6.69
N LEU A 61 11.19 0.33 6.50
CA LEU A 61 10.01 0.76 7.26
C LEU A 61 10.06 0.38 8.74
N ARG A 62 10.66 -0.77 9.08
CA ARG A 62 10.91 -1.14 10.48
C ARG A 62 11.85 -0.15 11.19
N ARG A 63 12.82 0.41 10.45
CA ARG A 63 13.77 1.40 10.98
C ARG A 63 13.17 2.80 11.01
N ASP A 64 12.48 3.18 9.95
CA ASP A 64 11.89 4.49 9.76
C ASP A 64 10.52 4.33 9.08
N PRO A 65 9.41 4.49 9.81
CA PRO A 65 8.08 4.18 9.30
C PRO A 65 7.54 5.24 8.33
N ARG A 66 8.29 6.32 8.05
CA ARG A 66 7.85 7.34 7.10
C ARG A 66 7.92 6.80 5.67
N ALA A 67 6.83 6.98 4.93
CA ALA A 67 6.75 6.61 3.54
C ALA A 67 5.98 7.64 2.71
N SER A 68 6.32 7.68 1.42
CA SER A 68 5.51 8.35 0.42
C SER A 68 5.01 7.33 -0.59
N PHE A 69 3.78 7.50 -1.06
CA PHE A 69 3.14 6.60 -2.01
C PHE A 69 2.60 7.40 -3.20
N HIS A 70 3.21 7.21 -4.36
CA HIS A 70 2.86 7.91 -5.59
C HIS A 70 1.92 7.06 -6.44
N VAL A 71 0.83 7.66 -6.90
CA VAL A 71 -0.12 7.07 -7.84
C VAL A 71 -0.25 8.01 -9.03
N SER A 72 -0.04 7.48 -10.22
CA SER A 72 -0.20 8.22 -11.47
C SER A 72 -1.55 7.91 -12.12
N SER A 73 -2.07 8.88 -12.84
CA SER A 73 -3.10 8.65 -13.86
C SER A 73 -2.54 7.85 -15.04
N GLU A 74 -3.43 7.31 -15.86
CA GLU A 74 -3.08 6.43 -16.98
C GLU A 74 -2.31 7.13 -18.09
N ASP A 75 -2.59 8.42 -18.31
CA ASP A 75 -1.84 9.25 -19.25
C ASP A 75 -0.51 9.76 -18.68
N GLY A 76 -0.25 9.49 -17.40
CA GLY A 76 0.97 9.86 -16.68
C GLY A 76 1.06 11.34 -16.29
N TRP A 77 0.05 12.16 -16.56
CA TRP A 77 0.11 13.62 -16.31
C TRP A 77 -0.35 14.00 -14.90
N ALA A 78 -1.52 13.52 -14.51
CA ALA A 78 -2.02 13.72 -13.16
C ALA A 78 -1.40 12.70 -12.21
N TYR A 79 -1.18 13.12 -10.97
CA TYR A 79 -0.66 12.25 -9.94
C TYR A 79 -1.10 12.68 -8.55
N ALA A 80 -1.15 11.70 -7.65
CA ALA A 80 -1.34 11.88 -6.23
C ALA A 80 -0.13 11.31 -5.48
N VAL A 81 0.28 11.97 -4.41
CA VAL A 81 1.26 11.49 -3.45
C VAL A 81 0.63 11.51 -2.07
N VAL A 82 0.55 10.34 -1.47
CA VAL A 82 0.23 10.14 -0.07
C VAL A 82 1.53 10.18 0.72
N GLU A 83 1.60 11.03 1.72
CA GLU A 83 2.57 10.92 2.82
C GLU A 83 1.88 10.28 4.01
N GLY A 84 2.57 9.35 4.65
CA GLY A 84 2.00 8.64 5.77
C GLY A 84 3.02 7.88 6.60
N ARG A 85 2.49 7.30 7.67
CA ARG A 85 3.23 6.44 8.58
C ARG A 85 2.83 4.99 8.37
N ALA A 86 3.82 4.14 8.12
CA ALA A 86 3.65 2.72 7.96
C ALA A 86 3.55 2.02 9.32
N GLU A 87 2.63 1.07 9.37
CA GLU A 87 2.51 0.02 10.36
C GLU A 87 2.65 -1.31 9.62
N LEU A 88 3.35 -2.27 10.22
CA LEU A 88 3.56 -3.59 9.64
C LEU A 88 2.95 -4.62 10.59
N THR A 89 2.15 -5.53 10.06
CA THR A 89 1.72 -6.72 10.81
C THR A 89 2.94 -7.59 11.16
N PRO A 90 2.83 -8.51 12.14
CA PRO A 90 3.76 -9.63 12.21
C PRO A 90 3.72 -10.44 10.90
N PRO A 91 4.79 -11.18 10.56
CA PRO A 91 4.74 -12.19 9.50
C PRO A 91 3.64 -13.20 9.76
N ALA A 92 2.95 -13.61 8.70
CA ALA A 92 2.07 -14.76 8.71
C ALA A 92 2.85 -16.00 9.18
N THR A 93 2.31 -16.71 10.18
CA THR A 93 2.89 -17.92 10.77
C THR A 93 1.89 -19.07 10.87
N GLN A 94 0.59 -18.77 10.82
CA GLN A 94 -0.49 -19.76 10.84
C GLN A 94 -1.53 -19.45 9.77
N LEU A 95 -2.16 -20.48 9.22
CA LEU A 95 -3.09 -20.34 8.09
C LEU A 95 -4.32 -19.47 8.39
N ASP A 96 -4.67 -19.32 9.66
CA ASP A 96 -5.83 -18.60 10.18
C ASP A 96 -5.46 -17.40 11.07
N ASP A 97 -4.18 -16.99 11.10
CA ASP A 97 -3.80 -15.80 11.86
C ASP A 97 -4.36 -14.51 11.24
N GLU A 98 -4.38 -13.44 12.05
CA GLU A 98 -4.94 -12.15 11.66
C GLU A 98 -4.23 -11.54 10.43
N THR A 99 -2.95 -11.84 10.21
CA THR A 99 -2.21 -11.35 9.04
C THR A 99 -2.68 -12.06 7.78
N VAL A 100 -2.88 -13.37 7.84
CA VAL A 100 -3.40 -14.15 6.72
C VAL A 100 -4.83 -13.74 6.39
N GLU A 101 -5.69 -13.52 7.39
CA GLU A 101 -7.05 -13.01 7.14
C GLU A 101 -7.05 -11.65 6.44
N GLU A 102 -6.18 -10.73 6.85
CA GLU A 102 -6.05 -9.43 6.16
C GLU A 102 -5.47 -9.57 4.75
N LEU A 103 -4.52 -10.48 4.53
CA LEU A 103 -3.98 -10.79 3.20
C LEU A 103 -5.05 -11.40 2.28
N VAL A 104 -5.96 -12.23 2.80
CA VAL A 104 -7.12 -12.77 2.07
C VAL A 104 -8.08 -11.64 1.70
N ALA A 105 -8.43 -10.77 2.65
CA ALA A 105 -9.27 -9.61 2.38
C ALA A 105 -8.65 -8.66 1.34
N LEU A 106 -7.34 -8.45 1.42
CA LEU A 106 -6.57 -7.67 0.45
C LEU A 106 -6.61 -8.31 -0.94
N TYR A 107 -6.35 -9.62 -1.06
CA TYR A 107 -6.44 -10.32 -2.33
C TYR A 107 -7.84 -10.20 -2.93
N ARG A 108 -8.88 -10.45 -2.12
CA ARG A 108 -10.27 -10.38 -2.57
C ARG A 108 -10.64 -9.01 -3.11
N GLY A 109 -10.18 -7.95 -2.47
CA GLY A 109 -10.40 -6.57 -2.92
C GLY A 109 -9.68 -6.21 -4.23
N LEU A 110 -8.58 -6.89 -4.57
CA LEU A 110 -7.77 -6.58 -5.76
C LEU A 110 -8.04 -7.50 -6.94
N SER A 111 -8.29 -8.77 -6.67
CA SER A 111 -8.29 -9.85 -7.66
C SER A 111 -9.57 -10.69 -7.64
N GLY A 112 -10.52 -10.42 -6.73
CA GLY A 112 -11.72 -11.23 -6.55
C GLY A 112 -11.45 -12.54 -5.81
N GLU A 113 -12.22 -13.60 -6.10
CA GLU A 113 -12.05 -14.89 -5.42
C GLU A 113 -10.80 -15.65 -5.88
N HIS A 114 -10.06 -16.23 -4.93
CA HIS A 114 -9.02 -17.20 -5.25
C HIS A 114 -9.66 -18.56 -5.56
N PRO A 115 -9.19 -19.31 -6.57
CA PRO A 115 -9.71 -20.65 -6.88
C PRO A 115 -9.45 -21.68 -5.77
N ASP A 116 -8.44 -21.45 -4.93
CA ASP A 116 -8.06 -22.30 -3.80
C ASP A 116 -7.55 -21.43 -2.62
N TRP A 117 -8.40 -21.17 -1.63
CA TRP A 117 -8.00 -20.33 -0.50
C TRP A 117 -6.99 -21.01 0.43
N ASP A 118 -6.94 -22.33 0.50
CA ASP A 118 -6.00 -23.05 1.36
C ASP A 118 -4.58 -22.96 0.78
N GLU A 119 -4.45 -23.10 -0.54
CA GLU A 119 -3.18 -22.86 -1.25
C GLU A 119 -2.67 -21.43 -1.04
N TYR A 120 -3.56 -20.44 -1.17
CA TYR A 120 -3.19 -19.03 -0.95
C TYR A 120 -2.69 -18.79 0.48
N ARG A 121 -3.42 -19.29 1.48
CA ARG A 121 -3.06 -19.15 2.90
C ARG A 121 -1.72 -19.80 3.20
N GLN A 122 -1.48 -21.00 2.66
CA GLN A 122 -0.19 -21.69 2.81
C GLN A 122 0.95 -20.87 2.21
N ALA A 123 0.77 -20.32 1.01
CA ALA A 123 1.77 -19.45 0.39
C ALA A 123 2.07 -18.19 1.22
N MET A 124 1.06 -17.61 1.89
CA MET A 124 1.28 -16.44 2.76
C MET A 124 2.21 -16.77 3.95
N VAL A 125 2.03 -17.95 4.54
CA VAL A 125 2.86 -18.44 5.66
C VAL A 125 4.26 -18.82 5.16
N ASP A 126 4.37 -19.60 4.09
CA ASP A 126 5.65 -20.06 3.54
C ASP A 126 6.57 -18.91 3.13
N GLU A 127 5.97 -17.84 2.58
CA GLU A 127 6.70 -16.65 2.18
C GLU A 127 6.94 -15.64 3.31
N GLY A 128 6.39 -15.88 4.51
CA GLY A 128 6.44 -14.94 5.63
C GLY A 128 5.88 -13.57 5.24
N ARG A 129 4.71 -13.57 4.58
CA ARG A 129 4.06 -12.35 4.11
C ARG A 129 3.57 -11.50 5.26
N ILE A 130 3.60 -10.19 5.05
CA ILE A 130 3.09 -9.18 5.97
C ILE A 130 2.16 -8.22 5.22
N VAL A 131 1.28 -7.57 5.96
CA VAL A 131 0.53 -6.41 5.46
C VAL A 131 1.23 -5.14 5.91
N LEU A 132 1.60 -4.32 4.93
CA LEU A 132 1.96 -2.93 5.13
C LEU A 132 0.68 -2.10 5.14
N ARG A 133 0.45 -1.42 6.26
CA ARG A 133 -0.65 -0.48 6.50
C ARG A 133 -0.07 0.93 6.49
N LEU A 134 -0.34 1.72 5.45
CA LEU A 134 0.12 3.11 5.35
C LEU A 134 -1.04 4.04 5.68
N HIS A 135 -0.99 4.63 6.88
CA HIS A 135 -1.97 5.59 7.38
C HIS A 135 -1.74 6.93 6.70
N VAL A 136 -2.76 7.46 6.01
CA VAL A 136 -2.67 8.74 5.28
C VAL A 136 -2.59 9.89 6.27
N GLU A 137 -1.48 10.63 6.25
CA GLU A 137 -1.30 11.86 7.03
C GLU A 137 -1.47 13.11 6.16
N ARG A 138 -1.08 13.02 4.89
CA ARG A 138 -1.20 14.11 3.93
C ARG A 138 -1.34 13.60 2.50
N LEU A 139 -2.14 14.31 1.71
CA LEU A 139 -2.33 14.06 0.28
C LEU A 139 -2.05 15.33 -0.52
N TYR A 140 -1.19 15.21 -1.54
CA TYR A 140 -0.90 16.29 -2.48
C TYR A 140 -0.65 15.75 -3.88
N GLY A 141 -0.57 16.63 -4.88
CA GLY A 141 -0.24 16.25 -6.24
C GLY A 141 -0.83 17.20 -7.26
N MET A 142 -0.98 16.70 -8.48
CA MET A 142 -1.63 17.39 -9.59
C MET A 142 -2.85 16.57 -10.00
N PRO A 143 -4.08 17.04 -9.70
CA PRO A 143 -5.29 16.28 -10.00
C PRO A 143 -5.52 16.17 -11.51
N PRO A 144 -6.31 15.18 -11.97
CA PRO A 144 -6.79 15.14 -13.34
C PRO A 144 -7.48 16.44 -13.71
N ARG A 145 -7.24 16.94 -14.92
CA ARG A 145 -8.04 18.04 -15.47
C ARG A 145 -9.38 17.46 -15.90
N GLY A 146 -10.47 18.04 -15.40
CA GLY A 146 -11.84 17.70 -15.82
C GLY A 146 -12.09 18.02 -17.29
#